data_AF-A0A1P8Q3G8-F1
#
_entry.id   AF-A0A1P8Q3G8-F1
#
_cell.length_a   1.000
_cell.length_b   1.000
_cell.length_c   1.000
_cell.angle_alpha   90.00
_cell.angle_beta   90.00
_cell.angle_gamma   90.00
#
_symmetry.space_group_name_H-M   'P 1'
#
loop_
_entity.id
_entity.type
_entity.pdbx_description
1 polymer ?
#
loop_
_entity_poly.entity_id
_entity_poly.type
_entity_poly.pdbx_seq_one_letter_code
_entity_poly.pdbx_strand_id
1 'polypeptide(L)'
;MKSRSGFMLLESLITMSISITILITLSMCVGQQFKILNYWEERVSAHKIMLIHSKTDNMDNEHIVDGKKYFYDNINGRMSVKVNGNIFYAQKA
;
A
#
# COMPACT_ATOMS: atom_id res chain seq x y z
N MET A 1 56.56 8.37 0.31
CA MET A 1 55.35 7.54 0.28
C MET A 1 54.55 7.94 -0.98
N LYS A 2 54.74 7.24 -2.10
CA LYS A 2 54.16 7.61 -3.40
C LYS A 2 52.69 7.17 -3.43
N SER A 3 51.77 8.12 -3.24
CA SER A 3 50.33 7.90 -3.41
C SER A 3 50.04 7.51 -4.87
N ARG A 4 49.48 6.31 -5.08
CA ARG A 4 48.98 5.88 -6.40
C ARG A 4 47.56 6.43 -6.54
N SER A 5 47.40 7.61 -7.14
CA SER A 5 46.09 8.28 -7.30
C SER A 5 45.02 7.40 -7.96
N GLY A 6 45.41 6.50 -8.87
CA GLY A 6 44.49 5.56 -9.52
C GLY A 6 43.85 4.54 -8.57
N PHE A 7 44.49 4.21 -7.45
CA PHE A 7 43.93 3.30 -6.44
C PHE A 7 42.80 3.97 -5.64
N MET A 8 42.98 5.25 -5.30
CA MET A 8 42.00 6.04 -4.55
C MET A 8 40.73 6.33 -5.38
N LEU A 9 40.88 6.50 -6.70
CA LEU A 9 39.77 6.72 -7.62
C LEU A 9 38.93 5.44 -7.80
N LEU A 10 39.58 4.27 -7.81
CA LEU A 10 38.90 2.97 -7.86
C LEU A 10 38.10 2.70 -6.59
N GLU A 11 38.68 2.92 -5.40
CA GLU A 11 37.96 2.78 -4.13
C GLU A 11 36.76 3.73 -4.03
N SER A 12 36.92 4.97 -4.52
CA SER A 12 35.83 5.95 -4.58
C SER A 12 34.71 5.50 -5.52
N LEU A 13 35.05 4.86 -6.64
CA LEU A 13 34.05 4.33 -7.59
C LEU A 13 33.28 3.14 -7.00
N ILE A 14 33.99 2.24 -6.30
CA ILE A 14 33.39 1.07 -5.66
C ILE A 14 32.44 1.51 -4.54
N THR A 15 32.88 2.42 -3.68
CA THR A 15 32.04 2.96 -2.59
C THR A 15 30.81 3.68 -3.14
N MET A 16 30.96 4.49 -4.20
CA MET A 16 29.83 5.11 -4.90
C MET A 16 28.84 4.07 -5.44
N SER A 17 29.35 3.01 -6.09
CA SER A 17 28.50 1.94 -6.63
C SER A 17 27.72 1.19 -5.55
N ILE A 18 28.36 0.95 -4.39
CA ILE A 18 27.72 0.31 -3.23
C ILE A 18 26.63 1.24 -2.67
N SER A 19 26.93 2.53 -2.49
CA SER A 19 25.95 3.51 -2.00
C SER A 19 24.73 3.62 -2.92
N ILE A 20 24.92 3.65 -4.24
CA ILE A 20 23.82 3.67 -5.22
C ILE A 20 22.96 2.41 -5.08
N THR A 21 23.59 1.24 -4.97
CA THR A 21 22.88 -0.03 -4.79
C THR A 21 22.02 0.02 -3.53
N ILE A 22 22.57 0.48 -2.41
CA ILE A 22 21.84 0.59 -1.14
C ILE A 22 20.63 1.53 -1.28
N LEU A 23 20.81 2.70 -1.91
CA LEU A 23 19.73 3.67 -2.11
C LEU A 23 18.61 3.09 -2.97
N ILE A 24 18.95 2.40 -4.06
CA ILE A 24 17.96 1.77 -4.94
C ILE A 24 17.19 0.68 -4.19
N THR A 25 17.90 -0.21 -3.48
CA THR A 25 17.26 -1.29 -2.70
C THR A 25 16.34 -0.72 -1.62
N LEU A 26 16.76 0.33 -0.91
CA LEU A 26 15.94 0.97 0.11
C LEU A 26 14.68 1.59 -0.51
N SER A 27 14.84 2.33 -1.62
CA SER A 27 13.71 2.94 -2.32
C SER A 27 12.69 1.91 -2.80
N MET A 28 13.16 0.77 -3.33
CA MET A 28 12.27 -0.33 -3.75
C MET A 28 11.56 -0.95 -2.56
N CYS A 29 12.27 -1.21 -1.46
CA CYS A 29 11.71 -1.79 -0.24
C CYS A 29 10.61 -0.89 0.34
N VAL A 30 10.91 0.40 0.52
CA VAL A 30 9.94 1.39 1.01
C VAL A 30 8.71 1.43 0.10
N GLY A 31 8.89 1.44 -1.21
CA GLY A 31 7.79 1.41 -2.16
C GLY A 31 6.89 0.17 -2.03
N GLN A 32 7.46 -1.01 -1.79
CA GLN A 32 6.69 -2.23 -1.55
C GLN A 32 5.94 -2.20 -0.21
N GLN A 33 6.57 -1.68 0.85
CA GLN A 33 5.92 -1.54 2.15
C GLN A 33 4.74 -0.56 2.09
N PHE A 34 4.87 0.55 1.36
CA PHE A 34 3.75 1.48 1.14
C PHE A 34 2.59 0.82 0.38
N LYS A 35 2.86 -0.04 -0.62
CA LYS A 35 1.81 -0.78 -1.31
C LYS A 35 1.05 -1.72 -0.36
N ILE A 36 1.77 -2.43 0.51
CA ILE A 36 1.16 -3.30 1.52
C ILE A 36 0.32 -2.48 2.49
N LEU A 37 0.85 -1.35 2.98
CA LEU A 37 0.14 -0.47 3.89
C LEU A 37 -1.16 0.06 3.26
N ASN A 38 -1.10 0.56 2.02
CA ASN A 38 -2.26 1.06 1.30
C ASN A 38 -3.33 -0.03 1.12
N TYR A 39 -2.93 -1.28 0.87
CA TYR A 39 -3.86 -2.40 0.78
C TYR A 39 -4.57 -2.67 2.12
N TRP A 40 -3.83 -2.63 3.23
CA TRP A 40 -4.43 -2.79 4.56
C TRP A 40 -5.36 -1.64 4.93
N GLU A 41 -4.99 -0.41 4.57
CA GLU A 41 -5.83 0.77 4.77
C GLU A 41 -7.15 0.68 3.98
N GLU A 42 -7.09 0.25 2.71
CA GLU A 42 -8.26 -0.04 1.89
C GLU A 42 -9.14 -1.11 2.54
N ARG A 43 -8.53 -2.19 3.04
CA ARG A 43 -9.25 -3.29 3.71
C ARG A 43 -9.95 -2.83 5.00
N VAL A 44 -9.27 -2.08 5.85
CA VAL A 44 -9.81 -1.57 7.11
C VAL A 44 -10.92 -0.57 6.85
N SER A 45 -10.74 0.33 5.88
CA SER A 45 -11.76 1.29 5.46
C SER A 45 -13.00 0.60 4.89
N ALA A 46 -12.82 -0.42 4.06
CA ALA A 46 -13.90 -1.26 3.56
C ALA A 46 -14.69 -1.93 4.70
N HIS A 47 -14.01 -2.52 5.68
CA HIS A 47 -14.68 -3.13 6.84
C HIS A 47 -15.42 -2.09 7.69
N LYS A 48 -14.86 -0.89 7.86
CA LYS A 48 -15.53 0.20 8.55
C LYS A 48 -16.84 0.58 7.84
N ILE A 49 -16.82 0.69 6.51
CA ILE A 49 -18.02 0.97 5.70
C ILE A 49 -19.07 -0.14 5.84
N MET A 50 -18.66 -1.41 5.83
CA MET A 50 -19.57 -2.55 6.06
C MET A 50 -20.21 -2.47 7.45
N LEU A 51 -19.42 -2.18 8.49
CA LEU A 51 -19.93 -2.04 9.85
C LEU A 51 -20.94 -0.89 9.98
N ILE A 52 -20.70 0.22 9.29
CA ILE A 52 -21.60 1.36 9.30
C ILE A 52 -22.93 1.01 8.61
N HIS A 53 -22.89 0.37 7.44
CA HIS A 53 -24.08 -0.13 6.74
C HIS A 53 -24.83 -1.20 7.54
N SER A 54 -24.13 -2.05 8.30
CA SER A 54 -24.77 -3.02 9.19
C SER A 54 -25.52 -2.37 10.37
N LYS A 55 -25.18 -1.13 10.73
CA LYS A 55 -25.80 -0.39 11.85
C LYS A 55 -26.90 0.57 11.40
N THR A 56 -26.94 0.93 10.12
CA THR A 56 -27.84 1.96 9.58
C THR A 56 -28.46 1.48 8.28
N ASP A 57 -29.78 1.29 8.26
CA ASP A 57 -30.52 0.64 7.16
C ASP A 57 -30.69 1.51 5.89
N ASN A 58 -30.21 2.76 5.91
CA ASN A 58 -30.40 3.76 4.83
C ASN A 58 -29.13 4.61 4.61
N MET A 59 -27.98 3.97 4.35
CA MET A 59 -26.79 4.69 3.90
C MET A 59 -26.54 4.52 2.41
N ASP A 60 -26.00 5.57 1.79
CA ASP A 60 -25.64 5.57 0.38
C ASP A 60 -24.58 4.50 0.11
N ASN A 61 -24.81 3.71 -0.94
CA ASN A 61 -23.92 2.63 -1.35
C ASN A 61 -22.53 3.10 -1.82
N GLU A 62 -22.32 4.41 -2.02
CA GLU A 62 -21.03 4.97 -2.43
C GLU A 62 -20.45 5.88 -1.33
N HIS A 63 -19.20 5.61 -0.95
CA HIS A 63 -18.44 6.48 -0.06
C HIS A 63 -17.09 6.85 -0.66
N ILE A 64 -16.70 8.11 -0.48
CA ILE A 64 -15.36 8.58 -0.85
C ILE A 64 -14.52 8.64 0.42
N VAL A 65 -13.53 7.76 0.53
CA VAL A 65 -12.53 7.78 1.61
C VAL A 65 -11.17 8.02 0.97
N ASP A 66 -10.52 9.11 1.36
CA ASP A 66 -9.19 9.52 0.86
C ASP A 66 -9.11 9.57 -0.69
N GLY A 67 -10.13 10.17 -1.31
CA GLY A 67 -10.23 10.30 -2.77
C GLY A 67 -10.54 8.99 -3.52
N LYS A 68 -10.59 7.84 -2.84
CA LYS A 68 -10.97 6.55 -3.42
C LYS A 68 -12.46 6.30 -3.22
N LYS A 69 -13.12 5.79 -4.26
CA LYS A 69 -14.54 5.42 -4.25
C LYS A 69 -14.70 3.99 -3.75
N TYR A 70 -15.50 3.83 -2.70
CA TYR A 70 -15.87 2.57 -2.08
C TYR A 70 -17.33 2.31 -2.40
N PHE A 71 -17.62 1.19 -3.07
CA PHE A 71 -18.98 0.77 -3.38
C PHE A 71 -19.37 -0.39 -2.49
N TYR A 72 -20.37 -0.19 -1.64
CA TYR A 72 -20.96 -1.23 -0.82
C TYR A 72 -21.99 -2.03 -1.64
N ASP A 73 -21.93 -3.35 -1.53
CA ASP A 73 -22.89 -4.26 -2.13
C ASP A 73 -23.20 -5.41 -1.16
N ASN A 74 -24.49 -5.75 -1.03
CA ASN A 74 -24.98 -6.82 -0.17
C ASN A 74 -25.79 -7.80 -1.02
N ILE A 75 -25.11 -8.86 -1.49
CA ILE A 75 -25.73 -9.92 -2.26
C ILE A 75 -25.99 -11.12 -1.33
N ASN A 76 -27.26 -11.45 -1.11
CA ASN A 76 -27.70 -12.63 -0.32
C ASN A 76 -27.11 -12.69 1.10
N GLY A 77 -27.01 -11.55 1.80
CA GLY A 77 -26.49 -11.48 3.17
C GLY A 77 -24.97 -11.57 3.29
N ARG A 78 -24.23 -11.49 2.16
CA ARG A 78 -22.78 -11.35 2.14
C ARG A 78 -22.42 -9.90 1.83
N MET A 79 -21.98 -9.19 2.86
CA MET A 79 -21.49 -7.82 2.73
C MET A 79 -20.17 -7.81 1.96
N SER A 80 -20.11 -7.00 0.91
CA SER A 80 -18.91 -6.78 0.11
C SER A 80 -18.71 -5.29 -0.15
N VAL A 81 -17.45 -4.87 -0.26
CA VAL A 81 -17.08 -3.51 -0.62
C VAL A 81 -16.04 -3.56 -1.72
N LYS A 82 -16.33 -2.88 -2.82
CA LYS A 82 -15.44 -2.77 -3.98
C LYS A 82 -14.70 -1.44 -3.96
N VAL A 83 -13.38 -1.51 -4.08
CA VAL A 83 -12.47 -0.36 -4.06
C VAL A 83 -11.42 -0.56 -5.14
N ASN A 84 -11.38 0.34 -6.13
CA ASN A 84 -10.33 0.34 -7.16
C ASN A 84 -10.06 -1.03 -7.82
N GLY A 85 -11.12 -1.83 -8.06
CA GLY A 85 -11.03 -3.19 -8.64
C GLY A 85 -10.86 -4.33 -7.62
N ASN A 86 -10.47 -4.04 -6.38
CA ASN A 86 -10.41 -5.02 -5.28
C ASN A 86 -11.79 -5.18 -4.64
N ILE A 87 -12.18 -6.43 -4.35
CA ILE A 87 -13.41 -6.73 -3.62
C ILE A 87 -13.02 -7.30 -2.26
N PHE A 88 -13.46 -6.61 -1.20
CA PHE A 88 -13.33 -7.08 0.16
C PHE A 88 -14.65 -7.68 0.61
N TYR A 89 -14.61 -8.85 1.25
CA TYR A 89 -15.77 -9.51 1.83
C TYR A 89 -15.72 -9.43 3.34
N ALA A 90 -16.87 -9.27 3.98
CA ALA A 90 -16.99 -9.49 5.41
C ALA A 90 -16.80 -10.99 5.70
N GLN A 91 -15.66 -11.34 6.31
CA GLN A 91 -15.47 -12.69 6.82
C GLN A 91 -16.31 -12.81 8.10
N LYS A 92 -17.36 -13.64 8.05
CA LYS A 92 -18.13 -13.99 9.23
C LYS A 92 -17.18 -14.74 10.18
N ALA A 93 -16.90 -14.15 11.33
CA ALA A 93 -16.19 -14.82 12.43
C ALA A 93 -17.03 -15.98 12.98
#